data_AF-A0A1G3PVR0-F1
#
_entry.id   AF-A0A1G3PVR0-F1
#
_cell.length_a   1.000
_cell.length_b   1.000
_cell.length_c   1.000
_cell.angle_alpha   90.00
_cell.angle_beta   90.00
_cell.angle_gamma   90.00
#
_symmetry.space_group_name_H-M   'P 1'
#
loop_
_entity.id
_entity.type
_entity.pdbx_description
1 polymer ?
#
loop_
_entity_poly.entity_id
_entity_poly.type
_entity_poly.pdbx_seq_one_letter_code
_entity_poly.pdbx_strand_id
1 'polypeptide(L)'
;MGNKIDKKADAESIFIEYMKSNPPIPKDKQNPRGKQGSTGASRSLDLHGMNTDSALTATEMFIKTVRASGEKKAAIITGKGIHSPGIRSPLRDAVGGYLRSNASTLRIDIIEREGSFEIWIKK
;
A
#
# COMPACT_ATOMS: atom_id res chain seq x y z
N MET A 1 50.68 -11.63 3.68
CA MET A 1 49.54 -11.30 4.56
C MET A 1 48.39 -10.77 3.71
N GLY A 2 47.28 -11.52 3.60
CA GLY A 2 46.10 -11.06 2.86
C GLY A 2 45.29 -10.09 3.71
N ASN A 3 45.15 -8.85 3.26
CA ASN A 3 44.36 -7.83 3.93
C ASN A 3 42.88 -8.19 3.76
N LYS A 4 42.22 -8.61 4.85
CA LYS A 4 40.76 -8.81 4.85
C LYS A 4 40.11 -7.42 4.80
N ILE A 5 39.54 -7.06 3.66
CA ILE A 5 38.71 -5.87 3.54
C ILE A 5 37.36 -6.22 4.19
N ASP A 6 37.12 -5.64 5.36
CA ASP A 6 35.90 -5.81 6.13
C ASP A 6 34.73 -5.11 5.42
N LYS A 7 34.07 -5.84 4.50
CA LYS A 7 32.92 -5.39 3.67
C LYS A 7 31.76 -4.71 4.43
N LYS A 8 31.71 -4.83 5.76
CA LYS A 8 30.70 -4.16 6.62
C LYS A 8 30.99 -2.67 6.81
N ALA A 9 32.25 -2.29 6.93
CA ALA A 9 32.65 -0.88 7.14
C ALA A 9 32.30 -0.02 5.91
N ASP A 10 32.41 -0.61 4.72
CA ASP A 10 32.12 0.06 3.46
C ASP A 10 30.62 0.31 3.28
N ALA A 11 29.78 -0.67 3.63
CA ALA A 11 28.32 -0.56 3.50
C ALA A 11 27.72 0.47 4.45
N GLU A 12 28.21 0.53 5.70
CA GLU A 12 27.80 1.54 6.68
C GLU A 12 28.21 2.94 6.23
N SER A 13 29.42 3.06 5.67
CA SER A 13 29.94 4.34 5.16
C SER A 13 29.12 4.86 3.98
N ILE A 14 28.79 3.97 3.02
CA ILE A 14 27.92 4.28 1.88
C ILE A 14 26.52 4.68 2.35
N PHE A 15 25.98 3.99 3.36
CA PHE A 15 24.66 4.30 3.90
C PHE A 15 24.63 5.65 4.63
N ILE A 16 25.67 5.95 5.42
CA ILE A 16 25.81 7.24 6.12
C ILE A 16 25.97 8.38 5.12
N GLU A 17 26.76 8.18 4.06
CA GLU A 17 26.92 9.17 2.99
C GLU A 17 25.60 9.43 2.25
N TYR A 18 24.87 8.36 1.91
CA TYR A 18 23.54 8.44 1.32
C TYR A 18 22.54 9.19 2.21
N MET A 19 22.56 8.94 3.52
CA MET A 19 21.70 9.64 4.49
C MET A 19 22.05 11.13 4.65
N LYS A 20 23.34 11.49 4.50
CA LYS A 20 23.78 12.89 4.53
C LYS A 20 23.35 13.64 3.27
N SER A 21 23.41 12.99 2.10
CA SER A 21 22.95 13.60 0.84
C SER A 21 21.44 13.57 0.66
N ASN A 22 20.73 12.67 1.36
CA ASN A 22 19.28 12.49 1.33
C ASN A 22 18.74 12.48 2.76
N PRO A 23 18.74 13.63 3.47
CA PRO A 23 18.25 13.68 4.84
C PRO A 23 16.80 13.17 4.88
N PRO A 24 16.46 12.31 5.85
CA PRO A 24 15.09 11.83 5.98
C PRO A 24 14.17 13.03 6.10
N ILE A 25 13.23 13.16 5.16
CA ILE A 25 12.22 14.23 5.18
C ILE A 25 11.55 14.15 6.56
N PRO A 26 11.55 15.24 7.34
CA PRO A 26 10.81 15.26 8.59
C PRO A 26 9.40 14.75 8.31
N LYS A 27 8.96 13.71 9.02
CA LYS A 27 7.57 13.25 8.96
C LYS A 27 6.71 14.37 9.50
N ASP A 28 6.35 15.29 8.63
CA ASP A 28 5.41 16.32 8.98
C ASP A 28 4.09 15.62 9.27
N LYS A 29 3.69 15.76 10.52
CA LYS A 29 2.43 15.34 11.12
C LYS A 29 1.26 16.14 10.55
N GLN A 30 1.16 16.26 9.23
CA GLN A 30 0.11 17.02 8.57
C GLN A 30 -0.36 16.30 7.31
N ASN A 31 -1.29 15.37 7.51
CA ASN A 31 -2.56 15.55 6.83
C ASN A 31 -3.70 15.15 7.76
N PRO A 32 -4.27 16.10 8.54
CA PRO A 32 -5.54 15.85 9.22
C PRO A 32 -6.62 15.72 8.15
N ARG A 33 -6.97 14.49 7.75
CA ARG A 33 -8.17 14.19 6.93
C ARG A 33 -8.33 15.04 5.65
N GLY A 34 -7.25 15.41 4.96
CA GLY A 34 -7.33 16.26 3.76
C GLY A 34 -7.68 15.48 2.50
N LYS A 35 -8.96 15.52 2.13
CA LYS A 35 -9.59 15.02 0.90
C LYS A 35 -9.29 13.55 0.58
N GLN A 36 -9.94 12.66 1.33
CA GLN A 36 -10.42 11.41 0.73
C GLN A 36 -11.16 11.81 -0.55
N GLY A 37 -10.59 11.48 -1.72
CA GLY A 37 -11.38 11.50 -2.95
C GLY A 37 -12.64 10.72 -2.61
N SER A 38 -13.81 11.35 -2.77
CA SER A 38 -15.09 10.78 -2.37
C SER A 38 -15.37 9.55 -3.22
N THR A 39 -14.72 8.43 -2.91
CA THR A 39 -15.21 7.12 -3.29
C THR A 39 -16.58 7.07 -2.61
N GLY A 40 -17.68 7.06 -3.37
CA GLY A 40 -19.03 6.97 -2.80
C GLY A 40 -19.31 5.66 -2.04
N ALA A 41 -18.27 4.98 -1.58
CA ALA A 41 -18.29 3.85 -0.67
C ALA A 41 -18.35 4.36 0.77
N SER A 42 -19.24 3.78 1.56
CA SER A 42 -19.40 4.15 2.98
C SER A 42 -18.19 3.77 3.84
N ARG A 43 -17.28 2.93 3.32
CA ARG A 43 -16.17 2.35 4.05
C ARG A 43 -14.94 2.23 3.17
N SER A 44 -13.80 2.58 3.76
CA SER A 44 -12.50 2.49 3.12
C SER A 44 -11.46 1.84 4.04
N LEU A 45 -10.52 1.13 3.42
CA LEU A 45 -9.30 0.65 4.04
C LEU A 45 -8.13 1.45 3.49
N ASP A 46 -7.30 1.97 4.38
CA ASP A 46 -6.08 2.68 3.99
C ASP A 46 -4.85 1.82 4.27
N LEU A 47 -4.09 1.52 3.23
CA LEU A 47 -2.92 0.65 3.26
C LEU A 47 -1.61 1.45 3.13
N HIS A 48 -1.66 2.79 3.11
CA HIS A 48 -0.45 3.57 2.96
C HIS A 48 0.57 3.23 4.05
N GLY A 49 1.84 3.07 3.65
CA GLY A 49 2.93 2.80 4.58
C GLY A 49 2.93 1.40 5.21
N MET A 50 2.02 0.50 4.83
CA MET A 50 2.11 -0.90 5.20
C MET A 50 3.17 -1.62 4.35
N ASN A 51 3.72 -2.72 4.86
CA ASN A 51 4.43 -3.67 4.02
C ASN A 51 3.42 -4.55 3.25
N THR A 52 3.90 -5.28 2.24
CA THR A 52 3.05 -6.09 1.37
C THR A 52 2.24 -7.16 2.12
N ASP A 53 2.87 -7.93 3.02
CA ASP A 53 2.20 -9.04 3.71
C ASP A 53 1.09 -8.56 4.66
N SER A 54 1.37 -7.50 5.42
CA SER A 54 0.38 -6.83 6.28
C SER A 54 -0.75 -6.24 5.45
N ALA A 55 -0.45 -5.65 4.29
CA ALA A 55 -1.45 -5.08 3.40
C ALA A 55 -2.40 -6.14 2.82
N LEU A 56 -1.87 -7.30 2.43
CA LEU A 56 -2.67 -8.43 1.95
C LEU A 56 -3.58 -8.98 3.06
N THR A 57 -3.02 -9.19 4.26
CA THR A 57 -3.78 -9.67 5.42
C THR A 57 -4.90 -8.69 5.80
N ALA A 58 -4.59 -7.39 5.84
CA ALA A 58 -5.57 -6.35 6.11
C ALA A 58 -6.66 -6.29 5.03
N THR A 59 -6.28 -6.45 3.76
CA THR A 59 -7.23 -6.49 2.63
C THR A 59 -8.22 -7.65 2.77
N GLU A 60 -7.73 -8.86 3.06
CA GLU A 60 -8.58 -10.03 3.25
C GLU A 60 -9.57 -9.82 4.40
N MET A 61 -9.07 -9.39 5.56
CA MET A 61 -9.89 -9.15 6.74
C MET A 61 -10.93 -8.06 6.50
N PHE A 62 -10.55 -6.99 5.82
CA PHE A 62 -11.46 -5.91 5.47
C PHE A 62 -12.62 -6.38 4.59
N ILE A 63 -12.37 -7.19 3.56
CA ILE A 63 -13.41 -7.72 2.68
C ILE A 63 -14.38 -8.61 3.48
N LYS A 64 -13.86 -9.43 4.40
CA LYS A 64 -14.69 -10.22 5.32
C LYS A 64 -15.56 -9.32 6.19
N THR A 65 -15.01 -8.23 6.73
CA THR A 65 -15.75 -7.27 7.56
C THR A 65 -16.83 -6.54 6.76
N VAL A 66 -16.52 -6.04 5.55
CA VAL A 66 -17.48 -5.37 4.66
C VAL A 66 -18.65 -6.31 4.33
N ARG A 67 -18.36 -7.59 4.07
CA ARG A 67 -19.40 -8.59 3.83
C ARG A 67 -20.25 -8.82 5.08
N ALA A 68 -19.62 -8.98 6.25
CA ALA A 68 -20.32 -9.20 7.50
C ALA A 68 -21.20 -8.00 7.92
N SER A 69 -20.80 -6.78 7.57
CA SER A 69 -21.59 -5.56 7.81
C SER A 69 -22.74 -5.36 6.80
N GLY A 70 -22.85 -6.21 5.78
CA GLY A 70 -23.88 -6.08 4.73
C GLY A 70 -23.62 -4.94 3.75
N GLU A 71 -22.44 -4.34 3.79
CA GLU A 71 -22.06 -3.26 2.88
C GLU A 71 -21.79 -3.81 1.48
N LYS A 72 -22.41 -3.18 0.47
CA LYS A 72 -22.30 -3.62 -0.92
C LYS A 72 -21.08 -3.05 -1.65
N LYS A 73 -20.48 -2.00 -1.12
CA LYS A 73 -19.41 -1.25 -1.78
C LYS A 73 -18.39 -0.75 -0.76
N ALA A 74 -17.11 -0.95 -1.05
CA ALA A 74 -15.99 -0.46 -0.25
C ALA A 74 -14.84 0.05 -1.13
N ALA A 75 -13.90 0.79 -0.53
CA ALA A 75 -12.69 1.24 -1.20
C ALA A 75 -11.43 0.74 -0.47
N ILE A 76 -10.37 0.41 -1.21
CA ILE A 76 -9.06 0.05 -0.69
C ILE A 76 -8.04 1.01 -1.27
N ILE A 77 -7.41 1.81 -0.42
CA ILE A 77 -6.48 2.87 -0.80
C ILE A 77 -5.05 2.33 -0.64
N THR A 78 -4.32 2.22 -1.74
CA THR A 78 -2.93 1.74 -1.77
C THR A 78 -1.92 2.90 -1.86
N GLY A 79 -2.43 4.12 -2.06
CA GLY A 79 -1.62 5.32 -2.30
C GLY A 79 -1.26 5.47 -3.78
N LYS A 80 -1.11 6.72 -4.23
CA LYS A 80 -0.86 7.04 -5.65
C LYS A 80 0.56 6.75 -6.13
N GLY A 81 1.51 6.49 -5.22
CA GLY A 81 2.93 6.30 -5.55
C GLY A 81 3.65 7.60 -5.96
N ILE A 82 3.13 8.77 -5.55
CA ILE A 82 3.61 10.10 -6.00
C ILE A 82 5.09 10.37 -5.64
N HIS A 83 5.64 9.68 -4.64
CA HIS A 83 7.04 9.82 -4.21
C HIS A 83 8.01 8.92 -4.99
N SER A 84 7.56 8.22 -6.04
CA SER A 84 8.39 7.31 -6.83
C SER A 84 8.10 7.49 -8.32
N PRO A 85 8.80 8.38 -9.05
CA PRO A 85 8.58 8.58 -10.47
C PRO A 85 8.85 7.27 -11.24
N GLY A 86 7.83 6.76 -11.93
CA GLY A 86 7.94 5.58 -12.79
C GLY A 86 7.87 4.21 -12.08
N ILE A 87 7.81 4.16 -10.75
CA ILE A 87 7.73 2.90 -10.00
C ILE A 87 6.26 2.68 -9.60
N ARG A 88 5.61 1.68 -10.22
CA ARG A 88 4.34 1.16 -9.69
C ARG A 88 4.57 0.78 -8.23
N SER A 89 3.75 1.33 -7.33
CA SER A 89 3.82 1.01 -5.90
C SER A 89 3.74 -0.52 -5.74
N PRO A 90 4.73 -1.18 -5.11
CA PRO A 90 4.69 -2.63 -4.88
C PRO A 90 3.40 -3.08 -4.18
N LEU A 91 2.84 -2.22 -3.32
CA LEU A 91 1.55 -2.47 -2.66
C LEU A 91 0.39 -2.48 -3.66
N ARG A 92 0.39 -1.59 -4.65
CA ARG A 92 -0.66 -1.54 -5.67
C ARG A 92 -0.65 -2.81 -6.51
N ASP A 93 0.52 -3.27 -6.93
CA ASP A 93 0.64 -4.48 -7.73
C ASP A 93 0.28 -5.73 -6.91
N ALA A 94 0.75 -5.83 -5.67
CA ALA A 94 0.43 -6.95 -4.80
C ALA A 94 -1.06 -7.03 -4.45
N VAL A 95 -1.65 -5.92 -3.99
CA VAL A 95 -3.07 -5.87 -3.62
C VAL A 95 -3.95 -6.05 -4.86
N GLY A 96 -3.61 -5.39 -5.97
CA GLY A 96 -4.34 -5.57 -7.23
C GLY A 96 -4.26 -7.00 -7.76
N GLY A 97 -3.08 -7.64 -7.69
CA GLY A 97 -2.88 -9.04 -8.04
C GLY A 97 -3.72 -9.99 -7.18
N TYR A 98 -3.70 -9.78 -5.86
CA TYR A 98 -4.51 -10.54 -4.91
C TYR A 98 -6.01 -10.40 -5.20
N LEU A 99 -6.51 -9.18 -5.35
CA LEU A 99 -7.92 -8.92 -5.60
C LEU A 99 -8.39 -9.60 -6.89
N ARG A 100 -7.65 -9.46 -7.99
CA ARG A 100 -8.02 -10.07 -9.29
C ARG A 100 -7.97 -11.60 -9.23
N SER A 101 -6.94 -12.16 -8.61
CA SER A 101 -6.78 -13.63 -8.49
C SER A 101 -7.87 -14.27 -7.62
N ASN A 102 -8.40 -13.51 -6.66
CA ASN A 102 -9.40 -14.00 -5.71
C ASN A 102 -10.81 -13.45 -5.97
N ALA A 103 -11.04 -12.68 -7.04
CA ALA A 103 -12.30 -11.98 -7.27
C ALA A 103 -13.51 -12.93 -7.27
N SER A 104 -13.38 -14.08 -7.93
CA SER A 104 -14.42 -15.12 -8.00
C SER A 104 -14.71 -15.72 -6.62
N THR A 105 -13.67 -16.11 -5.88
CA THR A 105 -13.78 -16.69 -4.53
C THR A 105 -14.34 -15.69 -3.52
N LEU A 106 -13.90 -14.44 -3.62
CA LEU A 106 -14.36 -13.32 -2.80
C LEU A 106 -15.69 -12.75 -3.29
N ARG A 107 -16.26 -13.27 -4.38
CA ARG A 107 -17.52 -12.77 -4.98
C ARG A 107 -17.52 -11.25 -5.08
N ILE A 108 -16.46 -10.66 -5.64
CA ILE A 108 -16.34 -9.21 -5.81
C ILE A 108 -16.20 -8.80 -7.26
N ASP A 109 -16.70 -7.61 -7.59
CA ASP A 109 -16.22 -6.84 -8.75
C ASP A 109 -15.23 -5.79 -8.28
N ILE A 110 -14.27 -5.45 -9.14
CA ILE A 110 -13.17 -4.53 -8.83
C ILE A 110 -13.11 -3.47 -9.91
N ILE A 111 -13.05 -2.20 -9.51
CA ILE A 111 -12.70 -1.09 -10.37
C ILE A 111 -11.40 -0.48 -9.84
N GLU A 112 -10.37 -0.51 -10.66
CA GLU A 112 -9.11 0.14 -10.34
C GLU A 112 -9.19 1.64 -10.63
N ARG A 113 -8.70 2.42 -9.67
CA ARG A 113 -8.55 3.88 -9.75
C ARG A 113 -7.10 4.25 -9.48
N GLU A 114 -6.75 5.51 -9.71
CA GLU A 114 -5.42 6.00 -9.42
C GLU A 114 -5.13 5.98 -7.90
N GLY A 115 -4.38 4.97 -7.45
CA GLY A 115 -4.00 4.78 -6.05
C GLY A 115 -5.06 4.13 -5.15
N SER A 116 -6.12 3.57 -5.74
CA SER A 116 -7.15 2.84 -4.99
C SER A 116 -7.87 1.80 -5.83
N PHE A 117 -8.58 0.90 -5.17
CA PHE A 117 -9.49 -0.08 -5.75
C PHE A 117 -10.87 0.11 -5.13
N GLU A 118 -11.89 0.31 -5.95
CA GLU A 118 -13.28 0.19 -5.51
C GLU A 118 -13.71 -1.27 -5.68
N ILE A 119 -14.37 -1.82 -4.67
CA ILE A 119 -14.89 -3.18 -4.70
C ILE A 119 -16.40 -3.20 -4.47
N TRP A 120 -17.09 -4.11 -5.15
CA TRP A 120 -18.51 -4.40 -4.94
C TRP A 120 -18.69 -5.84 -4.50
N ILE A 121 -19.41 -6.04 -3.39
CA ILE A 121 -19.72 -7.39 -2.90
C ILE A 121 -20.93 -7.91 -3.67
N LYS A 122 -20.74 -9.03 -4.38
CA LYS A 122 -21.83 -9.78 -5.03
C LYS A 122 -22.56 -10.61 -3.97
N LYS A 123 -23.88 -10.67 -4.12
CA LYS A 123 -24.72 -11.60 -3.36
C LYS A 123 -24.37 -13.04 -3.71
#